data_AF-A0A2N0B346-F1
#
_entry.id   AF-A0A2N0B346-F1
#
_cell.length_a   1.000
_cell.length_b   1.000
_cell.length_c   1.000
_cell.angle_alpha   90.00
_cell.angle_beta   90.00
_cell.angle_gamma   90.00
#
_symmetry.space_group_name_H-M   'P 1'
#
loop_
_entity.id
_entity.type
_entity.pdbx_description
1 polymer ?
#
loop_
_entity_poly.entity_id
_entity_poly.type
_entity_poly.pdbx_seq_one_letter_code
_entity_poly.pdbx_strand_id
1 'polypeptide(L)'
;PYSTIGFEKKFQKDWVLYNFSGPQAVPAYGYYWFERIIEQGYKPKMVFYVISPEAFDDTKGLFYDPFLKYGADDSFLMKHLDRISFEDRRKLFLDRLFAVRRISPDLKLFAKRLQEGKLREYDSALNTDFMVLNLHRGEQFAYTSFLNDPERLEKDALRIRNLYLSSFELGPTQFYFVEEFLKIAKANDVKVYLIWPKVYESYRKRYDELGFDRIWWPKVKDLARRYSAVPVDLNSQTECKLFYDASHQSIMCFLESMKLMTDDYYGTKKIDVNRRF
;
A
#
# COMPACT_ATOMS: atom_id res chain seq x y z
N PRO A 1 16.62 2.68 -11.81
CA PRO A 1 15.57 2.35 -10.83
C PRO A 1 15.41 3.49 -9.80
N TYR A 2 14.17 3.90 -9.49
CA TYR A 2 13.88 4.91 -8.46
C TYR A 2 14.36 4.46 -7.08
N SER A 3 14.40 3.15 -6.80
CA SER A 3 15.05 2.55 -5.64
C SER A 3 16.53 2.90 -5.51
N THR A 4 17.21 3.20 -6.63
CA THR A 4 18.61 3.60 -6.65
C THR A 4 18.77 5.11 -6.49
N ILE A 5 17.91 5.91 -7.14
CA ILE A 5 18.03 7.39 -7.11
C ILE A 5 17.27 8.05 -5.95
N GLY A 6 16.42 7.30 -5.24
CA GLY A 6 15.66 7.79 -4.08
C GLY A 6 16.53 8.26 -2.92
N PHE A 7 17.74 7.72 -2.80
CA PHE A 7 18.73 8.21 -1.85
C PHE A 7 19.68 9.21 -2.50
N GLU A 8 20.11 10.22 -1.74
CA GLU A 8 21.20 11.10 -2.17
C GLU A 8 22.46 10.30 -2.52
N LYS A 9 23.22 10.72 -3.55
CA LYS A 9 24.39 9.98 -4.08
C LYS A 9 25.37 9.52 -3.00
N LYS A 10 25.57 10.31 -1.95
CA LYS A 10 26.47 9.97 -0.84
C LYS A 10 26.03 8.75 -0.03
N PHE A 11 24.73 8.44 -0.02
CA PHE A 11 24.16 7.30 0.71
C PHE A 11 23.90 6.09 -0.19
N GLN A 12 23.81 6.26 -1.51
CA GLN A 12 23.41 5.19 -2.44
C GLN A 12 24.26 3.90 -2.36
N LYS A 13 25.52 3.99 -1.92
CA LYS A 13 26.40 2.81 -1.78
C LYS A 13 26.05 1.93 -0.57
N ASP A 14 25.38 2.47 0.43
CA ASP A 14 25.12 1.82 1.71
C ASP A 14 23.69 1.29 1.84
N TRP A 15 22.88 1.46 0.79
CA TRP A 15 21.45 1.18 0.80
C TRP A 15 21.02 0.37 -0.42
N VAL A 16 20.10 -0.55 -0.17
CA VAL A 16 19.29 -1.21 -1.19
C VAL A 16 17.84 -1.02 -0.76
N LEU A 17 17.01 -0.49 -1.65
CA LEU A 17 15.57 -0.36 -1.41
C LEU A 17 14.83 -1.50 -2.08
N TYR A 18 13.99 -2.18 -1.31
CA TYR A 18 13.06 -3.19 -1.78
C TYR A 18 11.63 -2.67 -1.67
N ASN A 19 10.84 -2.87 -2.71
CA ASN A 19 9.43 -2.50 -2.73
C ASN A 19 8.58 -3.76 -2.55
N PHE A 20 7.71 -3.75 -1.55
CA PHE A 20 6.77 -4.84 -1.28
C PHE A 20 5.32 -4.45 -1.57
N SER A 21 5.07 -3.31 -2.21
CA SER A 21 3.72 -2.83 -2.53
C SER A 21 2.93 -3.83 -3.39
N GLY A 22 1.62 -3.92 -3.14
CA GLY A 22 0.67 -4.69 -3.94
C GLY A 22 -0.60 -3.87 -4.21
N PRO A 23 -1.39 -4.21 -5.25
CA PRO A 23 -2.65 -3.54 -5.52
C PRO A 23 -3.60 -3.73 -4.34
N GLN A 24 -4.19 -2.63 -3.86
CA GLN A 24 -5.09 -2.63 -2.70
C GLN A 24 -4.49 -3.29 -1.44
N ALA A 25 -3.17 -3.20 -1.27
CA ALA A 25 -2.48 -3.74 -0.10
C ALA A 25 -2.92 -3.02 1.18
N VAL A 26 -3.74 -3.70 1.99
CA VAL A 26 -4.14 -3.24 3.33
C VAL A 26 -3.00 -3.46 4.34
N PRO A 27 -3.03 -2.83 5.53
CA PRO A 27 -2.01 -3.04 6.56
C PRO A 27 -1.67 -4.49 6.88
N ALA A 28 -2.65 -5.40 6.89
CA ALA A 28 -2.44 -6.83 7.08
C ALA A 28 -1.45 -7.44 6.07
N TYR A 29 -1.48 -7.01 4.81
CA TYR A 29 -0.55 -7.45 3.78
C TYR A 29 0.89 -6.95 4.07
N GLY A 30 1.04 -5.71 4.53
CA GLY A 30 2.34 -5.17 4.94
C GLY A 30 2.93 -5.90 6.13
N TYR A 31 2.09 -6.21 7.13
CA TYR A 31 2.46 -7.03 8.28
C TYR A 31 2.89 -8.45 7.88
N TYR A 32 2.14 -9.11 7.00
CA TYR A 32 2.46 -10.45 6.49
C TYR A 32 3.88 -10.54 5.90
N TRP A 33 4.24 -9.61 5.02
CA TRP A 33 5.57 -9.60 4.42
C TRP A 33 6.65 -9.23 5.42
N PHE A 34 6.40 -8.23 6.27
CA PHE A 34 7.40 -7.78 7.23
C PHE A 34 7.74 -8.86 8.26
N GLU A 35 6.74 -9.58 8.76
CA GLU A 35 6.95 -10.75 9.63
C GLU A 35 7.89 -11.76 8.98
N ARG A 36 7.67 -12.12 7.70
CA ARG A 36 8.50 -13.09 6.98
C ARG A 36 9.93 -12.62 6.76
N ILE A 37 10.10 -11.34 6.45
CA ILE A 37 11.42 -10.72 6.29
C ILE A 37 12.22 -10.87 7.59
N ILE A 38 11.59 -10.54 8.72
CA ILE A 38 12.22 -10.64 10.05
C ILE A 38 12.49 -12.11 10.43
N GLU A 39 11.53 -13.02 10.19
CA GLU A 39 11.67 -14.46 10.47
C GLU A 39 12.80 -15.12 9.67
N GLN A 40 13.06 -14.63 8.45
CA GLN A 40 14.21 -15.07 7.65
C GLN A 40 15.54 -14.46 8.09
N GLY A 41 15.55 -13.64 9.16
CA GLY A 41 16.74 -13.02 9.73
C GLY A 41 17.15 -11.70 9.06
N TYR A 42 16.36 -11.18 8.12
CA TYR A 42 16.63 -9.88 7.50
C TYR A 42 16.09 -8.76 8.38
N LYS A 43 16.96 -7.85 8.81
CA LYS A 43 16.59 -6.69 9.65
C LYS A 43 16.83 -5.39 8.86
N PRO A 44 15.81 -4.80 8.24
CA PRO A 44 15.98 -3.54 7.52
C PRO A 44 16.32 -2.41 8.49
N LYS A 45 17.23 -1.51 8.09
CA LYS A 45 17.59 -0.33 8.90
C LYS A 45 16.39 0.62 9.08
N MET A 46 15.56 0.75 8.04
CA MET A 46 14.32 1.49 8.10
C MET A 46 13.27 0.95 7.14
N VAL A 47 11.99 1.22 7.43
CA VAL A 47 10.85 0.89 6.57
C VAL A 47 9.95 2.11 6.35
N PHE A 48 9.59 2.32 5.10
CA PHE A 48 8.56 3.28 4.68
C PHE A 48 7.23 2.55 4.62
N TYR A 49 6.41 2.69 5.67
CA TYR A 49 5.14 2.00 5.76
C TYR A 49 4.00 2.94 5.40
N VAL A 50 3.60 2.91 4.13
CA VAL A 50 2.51 3.74 3.59
C VAL A 50 1.18 3.09 3.93
N ILE A 51 0.31 3.84 4.61
CA ILE A 51 -1.04 3.41 4.95
C ILE A 51 -2.05 4.50 4.56
N SER A 52 -3.14 4.09 3.91
CA SER A 52 -4.21 4.99 3.49
C SER A 52 -5.50 4.71 4.28
N PRO A 53 -6.30 5.73 4.63
CA PRO A 53 -7.50 5.56 5.45
C PRO A 53 -8.51 4.54 4.89
N GLU A 54 -8.63 4.43 3.56
CA GLU A 54 -9.55 3.53 2.88
C GLU A 54 -9.34 2.06 3.26
N ALA A 55 -8.10 1.68 3.53
CA ALA A 55 -7.79 0.32 3.94
C ALA A 55 -8.42 -0.05 5.29
N PHE A 56 -8.78 0.95 6.11
CA PHE A 56 -9.35 0.78 7.45
C PHE A 56 -10.88 0.73 7.41
N ASP A 57 -11.49 0.48 6.24
CA ASP A 57 -12.91 0.17 6.14
C ASP A 57 -13.13 -1.34 6.04
N ASP A 58 -13.64 -1.92 7.13
CA ASP A 58 -13.89 -3.36 7.23
C ASP A 58 -15.10 -3.80 6.36
N THR A 59 -15.90 -2.87 5.85
CA THR A 59 -17.11 -3.14 5.04
C THR A 59 -16.82 -3.25 3.54
N LYS A 60 -15.66 -2.79 3.08
CA LYS A 60 -15.33 -2.65 1.64
C LYS A 60 -14.72 -3.89 0.99
N GLY A 61 -14.50 -4.96 1.75
CA GLY A 61 -13.89 -6.20 1.25
C GLY A 61 -12.40 -6.07 0.87
N LEU A 62 -11.77 -4.92 1.11
CA LEU A 62 -10.36 -4.66 0.81
C LEU A 62 -9.39 -5.59 1.55
N PHE A 63 -9.81 -6.14 2.69
CA PHE A 63 -9.02 -7.15 3.37
C PHE A 63 -9.12 -8.51 2.66
N TYR A 64 -10.33 -8.89 2.22
CA TYR A 64 -10.59 -10.18 1.62
C TYR A 64 -10.02 -10.33 0.22
N ASP A 65 -10.46 -9.48 -0.71
CA ASP A 65 -10.28 -9.69 -2.16
C ASP A 65 -8.80 -9.68 -2.59
N PRO A 66 -7.99 -8.65 -2.28
CA PRO A 66 -6.61 -8.59 -2.74
C PRO A 66 -5.65 -9.43 -1.90
N PHE A 67 -5.93 -9.61 -0.60
CA PHE A 67 -4.99 -10.23 0.32
C PHE A 67 -5.41 -11.59 0.84
N LEU A 68 -6.52 -11.74 1.58
CA LEU A 68 -6.85 -13.04 2.17
C LEU A 68 -7.10 -14.12 1.10
N LYS A 69 -7.70 -13.75 -0.03
CA LYS A 69 -8.04 -14.68 -1.11
C LYS A 69 -6.83 -15.18 -1.90
N TYR A 70 -5.84 -14.32 -2.13
CA TYR A 70 -4.73 -14.59 -3.06
C TYR A 70 -3.33 -14.55 -2.42
N GLY A 71 -3.12 -13.73 -1.39
CA GLY A 71 -1.78 -13.47 -0.83
C GLY A 71 -1.48 -14.16 0.50
N ALA A 72 -2.47 -14.30 1.39
CA ALA A 72 -2.27 -14.91 2.70
C ALA A 72 -2.15 -16.44 2.62
N ASP A 73 -1.20 -17.01 3.37
CA ASP A 73 -1.07 -18.47 3.51
C ASP A 73 -1.87 -19.01 4.71
N ASP A 74 -1.99 -20.34 4.77
CA ASP A 74 -2.78 -21.01 5.81
C ASP A 74 -2.27 -20.72 7.23
N SER A 75 -0.96 -20.56 7.40
CA SER A 75 -0.35 -20.22 8.69
C SER A 75 -0.84 -18.85 9.17
N PHE A 76 -0.79 -17.83 8.31
CA PHE A 76 -1.30 -16.51 8.62
C PHE A 76 -2.80 -16.51 8.92
N LEU A 77 -3.58 -17.22 8.09
CA LEU A 77 -5.04 -17.30 8.26
C LEU A 77 -5.43 -17.95 9.58
N MET A 78 -4.73 -19.02 9.98
CA MET A 78 -4.99 -19.69 11.26
C MET A 78 -4.57 -18.83 12.45
N LYS A 79 -3.43 -18.15 12.35
CA LYS A 79 -2.90 -17.27 13.40
C LYS A 79 -3.80 -16.06 13.70
N HIS A 80 -4.47 -15.52 12.68
CA HIS A 80 -5.29 -14.30 12.80
C HIS A 80 -6.79 -14.55 12.54
N LEU A 81 -7.26 -15.78 12.72
CA LEU A 81 -8.63 -16.17 12.40
C LEU A 81 -9.68 -15.37 13.20
N ASP A 82 -9.34 -14.93 14.40
CA ASP A 82 -10.16 -14.07 15.27
C ASP A 82 -10.32 -12.63 14.75
N ARG A 83 -9.40 -12.19 13.87
CA ARG A 83 -9.43 -10.87 13.23
C ARG A 83 -10.14 -10.88 11.88
N ILE A 84 -10.47 -12.04 11.34
CA ILE A 84 -11.17 -12.17 10.07
C ILE A 84 -12.68 -12.23 10.33
N SER A 85 -13.44 -11.38 9.65
CA SER A 85 -14.90 -11.33 9.78
C SER A 85 -15.52 -12.71 9.52
N PHE A 86 -16.67 -13.00 10.12
CA PHE A 86 -17.37 -14.26 9.85
C PHE A 86 -17.71 -14.41 8.35
N GLU A 87 -18.10 -13.32 7.71
CA GLU A 87 -18.42 -13.31 6.29
C GLU A 87 -17.19 -13.68 5.44
N ASP A 88 -16.03 -13.10 5.72
CA ASP A 88 -14.80 -13.38 4.97
C ASP A 88 -14.26 -14.79 5.27
N ARG A 89 -14.39 -15.28 6.50
CA ARG A 89 -14.11 -16.70 6.82
C ARG A 89 -14.98 -17.64 6.01
N ARG A 90 -16.27 -17.33 5.87
CA ARG A 90 -17.20 -18.10 5.02
C ARG A 90 -16.77 -18.04 3.56
N LYS A 91 -16.38 -16.88 3.04
CA LYS A 91 -15.89 -16.73 1.66
C LYS A 91 -14.60 -17.54 1.44
N LEU A 92 -13.63 -17.47 2.37
CA LEU A 92 -12.39 -18.27 2.32
C LEU A 92 -12.68 -19.77 2.27
N PHE A 93 -13.60 -20.25 3.10
CA PHE A 93 -14.02 -21.65 3.09
C PHE A 93 -14.62 -22.06 1.74
N LEU A 94 -15.54 -21.24 1.20
CA LEU A 94 -16.14 -21.51 -0.10
C LEU A 94 -15.13 -21.45 -1.26
N ASP A 95 -14.16 -20.54 -1.22
CA ASP A 95 -13.13 -20.41 -2.24
C ASP A 95 -12.11 -21.56 -2.18
N ARG A 96 -11.94 -22.20 -1.02
CA ARG A 96 -11.19 -23.47 -0.89
C ARG A 96 -11.97 -24.66 -1.42
N LEU A 97 -13.29 -24.71 -1.21
CA LEU A 97 -14.13 -25.79 -1.74
C LEU A 97 -14.33 -25.71 -3.26
N PHE A 98 -14.44 -24.49 -3.79
CA PHE A 98 -14.79 -24.26 -5.18
C PHE A 98 -13.74 -23.38 -5.86
N ALA A 99 -12.75 -24.00 -6.49
CA ALA A 99 -11.68 -23.30 -7.22
C ALA A 99 -12.20 -22.29 -8.26
N VAL A 100 -13.36 -22.57 -8.87
CA VAL A 100 -14.01 -21.65 -9.83
C VAL A 100 -14.43 -20.34 -9.16
N ARG A 101 -14.85 -20.35 -7.90
CA ARG A 101 -15.17 -19.13 -7.13
C ARG A 101 -13.91 -18.33 -6.80
N ARG A 102 -12.82 -19.04 -6.52
CA ARG A 102 -11.53 -18.43 -6.23
C ARG A 102 -10.94 -17.74 -7.46
N ILE A 103 -10.87 -18.46 -8.59
CA ILE A 103 -10.20 -17.96 -9.80
C ILE A 103 -11.11 -17.00 -10.59
N SER A 104 -12.43 -17.09 -10.44
CA SER A 104 -13.42 -16.29 -11.16
C SER A 104 -13.12 -16.20 -12.66
N PRO A 105 -13.13 -17.34 -13.39
CA PRO A 105 -12.68 -17.38 -14.78
C PRO A 105 -13.50 -16.43 -15.66
N ASP A 106 -12.81 -15.63 -16.47
CA ASP A 106 -13.46 -14.78 -17.46
C ASP A 106 -13.96 -15.63 -18.62
N LEU A 107 -15.23 -16.06 -18.51
CA LEU A 107 -15.89 -16.89 -19.52
C LEU A 107 -16.03 -16.15 -20.87
N LYS A 108 -16.07 -14.81 -20.87
CA LYS A 108 -16.12 -14.03 -22.12
C LYS A 108 -14.78 -14.09 -22.83
N LEU A 109 -13.68 -13.88 -22.09
CA LEU A 109 -12.33 -14.03 -22.63
C LEU A 109 -12.07 -15.47 -23.11
N PHE A 110 -12.49 -16.46 -22.34
CA PHE A 110 -12.40 -17.86 -22.74
C PHE A 110 -13.14 -18.13 -24.05
N ALA A 111 -14.41 -17.73 -24.15
CA ALA A 111 -15.22 -17.92 -25.35
C ALA A 111 -14.60 -17.22 -26.57
N LYS A 112 -14.12 -15.98 -26.39
CA LYS A 112 -13.41 -15.24 -27.44
C LYS A 112 -12.17 -15.99 -27.92
N ARG A 113 -11.29 -16.42 -27.01
CA ARG A 113 -10.07 -17.17 -27.36
C ARG A 113 -10.38 -18.53 -27.99
N LEU A 114 -11.44 -19.19 -27.57
CA LEU A 114 -11.91 -20.43 -28.18
C LEU A 114 -12.34 -20.20 -29.64
N GLN A 115 -13.17 -19.17 -29.89
CA GLN A 115 -13.63 -18.81 -31.24
C GLN A 115 -12.48 -18.40 -32.16
N GLU A 116 -11.48 -17.69 -31.63
CA GLU A 116 -10.33 -17.21 -32.40
C GLU A 116 -9.21 -18.26 -32.53
N GLY A 117 -9.37 -19.48 -31.98
CA GLY A 117 -8.31 -20.52 -32.01
C GLY A 117 -7.08 -20.19 -31.16
N LYS A 118 -7.20 -19.24 -30.22
CA LYS A 118 -6.13 -18.61 -29.43
C LYS A 118 -6.05 -19.10 -27.98
N LEU A 119 -6.61 -20.26 -27.66
CA LEU A 119 -6.58 -20.80 -26.30
C LEU A 119 -5.16 -21.00 -25.73
N ARG A 120 -4.16 -21.18 -26.60
CA ARG A 120 -2.75 -21.36 -26.22
C ARG A 120 -1.91 -20.08 -26.27
N GLU A 121 -2.51 -18.94 -26.61
CA GLU A 121 -1.76 -17.69 -26.85
C GLU A 121 -1.18 -17.08 -25.56
N TYR A 122 -1.69 -17.45 -24.38
CA TYR A 122 -1.09 -17.02 -23.12
C TYR A 122 0.07 -17.93 -22.73
N ASP A 123 1.28 -17.49 -23.05
CA ASP A 123 2.51 -17.98 -22.45
C ASP A 123 3.02 -16.95 -21.42
N SER A 124 3.05 -17.33 -20.15
CA SER A 124 3.58 -16.46 -19.09
C SER A 124 5.06 -16.11 -19.31
N ALA A 125 5.81 -16.93 -20.04
CA ALA A 125 7.19 -16.65 -20.41
C ALA A 125 7.33 -15.49 -21.43
N LEU A 126 6.25 -15.19 -22.17
CA LEU A 126 6.17 -14.06 -23.10
C LEU A 126 5.50 -12.83 -22.49
N ASN A 127 5.17 -12.85 -21.21
CA ASN A 127 4.60 -11.69 -20.54
C ASN A 127 5.66 -10.58 -20.47
N THR A 128 5.45 -9.53 -21.26
CA THR A 128 6.34 -8.36 -21.34
C THR A 128 6.53 -7.67 -20.00
N ASP A 129 5.58 -7.82 -19.07
CA ASP A 129 5.71 -7.28 -17.72
C ASP A 129 6.85 -7.95 -16.95
N PHE A 130 7.11 -9.25 -17.13
CA PHE A 130 8.28 -9.89 -16.51
C PHE A 130 9.59 -9.30 -17.02
N MET A 131 9.68 -9.02 -18.32
CA MET A 131 10.87 -8.38 -18.89
C MET A 131 11.06 -6.98 -18.31
N VAL A 132 10.00 -6.16 -18.24
CA VAL A 132 10.04 -4.81 -17.67
C VAL A 132 10.42 -4.86 -16.19
N LEU A 133 9.79 -5.74 -15.41
CA LEU A 133 10.11 -5.94 -13.99
C LEU A 133 11.56 -6.39 -13.80
N ASN A 134 12.08 -7.32 -14.61
CA ASN A 134 13.48 -7.75 -14.53
C ASN A 134 14.45 -6.61 -14.87
N LEU A 135 14.19 -5.84 -15.93
CA LEU A 135 15.00 -4.68 -16.32
C LEU A 135 15.02 -3.59 -15.24
N HIS A 136 13.93 -3.45 -14.49
CA HIS A 136 13.78 -2.41 -13.48
C HIS A 136 13.86 -2.93 -12.04
N ARG A 137 14.31 -4.19 -11.86
CA ARG A 137 14.51 -4.84 -10.56
C ARG A 137 13.25 -4.83 -9.68
N GLY A 138 12.11 -5.10 -10.30
CA GLY A 138 10.79 -5.16 -9.65
C GLY A 138 10.03 -3.83 -9.66
N GLU A 139 10.59 -2.75 -10.21
CA GLU A 139 9.86 -1.48 -10.32
C GLU A 139 8.97 -1.44 -11.55
N GLN A 140 7.71 -1.05 -11.36
CA GLN A 140 6.79 -0.79 -12.46
C GLN A 140 6.68 0.74 -12.68
N PHE A 141 7.16 1.23 -13.82
CA PHE A 141 7.08 2.67 -14.17
C PHE A 141 5.71 3.15 -14.62
N ALA A 142 4.69 2.27 -14.57
CA ALA A 142 3.32 2.58 -14.95
C ALA A 142 2.73 3.78 -14.20
N TYR A 143 3.31 4.17 -13.05
CA TYR A 143 2.85 5.26 -12.19
C TYR A 143 3.56 6.61 -12.42
N THR A 144 4.17 6.81 -13.60
CA THR A 144 4.86 8.05 -13.94
C THR A 144 3.92 9.05 -14.59
N SER A 145 3.83 10.24 -14.01
CA SER A 145 3.15 11.39 -14.60
C SER A 145 4.05 12.63 -14.52
N PHE A 146 4.31 13.25 -15.66
CA PHE A 146 5.14 14.46 -15.75
C PHE A 146 4.33 15.76 -15.63
N LEU A 147 3.02 15.67 -15.89
CA LEU A 147 2.08 16.78 -15.87
C LEU A 147 0.73 16.26 -15.37
N ASN A 148 0.04 17.03 -14.56
CA ASN A 148 -1.33 16.69 -14.17
C ASN A 148 -2.28 16.92 -15.35
N ASP A 149 -3.18 15.97 -15.58
CA ASP A 149 -4.37 16.12 -16.40
C ASP A 149 -5.57 16.37 -15.45
N PRO A 150 -6.01 17.62 -15.25
CA PRO A 150 -7.04 17.92 -14.27
C PRO A 150 -8.37 17.24 -14.59
N GLU A 151 -8.77 17.15 -15.87
CA GLU A 151 -10.04 16.54 -16.24
C GLU A 151 -10.05 15.04 -15.89
N ARG A 152 -8.96 14.34 -16.23
CA ARG A 152 -8.80 12.94 -15.84
C ARG A 152 -8.75 12.77 -14.32
N LEU A 153 -7.96 13.59 -13.62
CA LEU A 153 -7.79 13.50 -12.17
C LEU A 153 -9.10 13.76 -11.42
N GLU A 154 -9.93 14.68 -11.88
CA GLU A 154 -11.26 14.93 -11.31
C GLU A 154 -12.21 13.74 -11.52
N LYS A 155 -12.22 13.15 -12.72
CA LYS A 155 -12.99 11.92 -13.00
C LYS A 155 -12.52 10.76 -12.12
N ASP A 156 -11.20 10.58 -11.98
CA ASP A 156 -10.62 9.56 -11.13
C ASP A 156 -10.93 9.82 -9.65
N ALA A 157 -10.88 11.06 -9.18
CA ALA A 157 -11.23 11.42 -7.81
C ALA A 157 -12.67 11.04 -7.49
N LEU A 158 -13.62 11.37 -8.37
CA LEU A 158 -15.02 10.99 -8.22
C LEU A 158 -15.21 9.47 -8.22
N ARG A 159 -14.57 8.76 -9.14
CA ARG A 159 -14.67 7.30 -9.26
C ARG A 159 -14.13 6.59 -8.01
N ILE A 160 -12.90 6.92 -7.61
CA ILE A 160 -12.22 6.30 -6.47
C ILE A 160 -12.96 6.65 -5.17
N ARG A 161 -13.44 7.88 -5.03
CA ARG A 161 -14.30 8.31 -3.91
C ARG A 161 -15.55 7.46 -3.81
N ASN A 162 -16.25 7.26 -4.92
CA ASN A 162 -17.48 6.47 -4.89
C ASN A 162 -17.20 5.00 -4.56
N LEU A 163 -16.06 4.47 -5.00
CA LEU A 163 -15.63 3.10 -4.73
C LEU A 163 -15.32 2.88 -3.24
N TYR A 164 -14.46 3.72 -2.65
CA TYR A 164 -13.93 3.48 -1.30
C TYR A 164 -14.51 4.34 -0.20
N LEU A 165 -15.00 5.56 -0.49
CA LEU A 165 -15.31 6.58 0.53
C LEU A 165 -16.80 6.96 0.64
N SER A 166 -17.67 6.46 -0.23
CA SER A 166 -19.10 6.82 -0.28
C SER A 166 -19.87 6.40 0.98
N SER A 167 -19.56 5.22 1.51
CA SER A 167 -20.17 4.63 2.71
C SER A 167 -19.09 4.23 3.73
N PHE A 168 -18.06 5.05 3.86
CA PHE A 168 -16.89 4.72 4.66
C PHE A 168 -17.28 4.51 6.13
N GLU A 169 -16.88 3.37 6.69
CA GLU A 169 -17.01 3.09 8.12
C GLU A 169 -15.65 2.67 8.69
N LEU A 170 -15.19 3.36 9.74
CA LEU A 170 -13.87 3.11 10.31
C LEU A 170 -13.86 1.80 11.12
N GLY A 171 -13.21 0.78 10.58
CA GLY A 171 -13.00 -0.52 11.19
C GLY A 171 -11.76 -0.60 12.09
N PRO A 172 -11.76 -1.45 13.13
CA PRO A 172 -10.61 -1.67 14.00
C PRO A 172 -9.57 -2.65 13.42
N THR A 173 -9.94 -3.49 12.44
CA THR A 173 -9.14 -4.66 12.04
C THR A 173 -7.76 -4.28 11.54
N GLN A 174 -7.65 -3.27 10.68
CA GLN A 174 -6.35 -2.88 10.15
C GLN A 174 -5.47 -2.16 11.16
N PHE A 175 -6.03 -1.52 12.20
CA PHE A 175 -5.22 -0.95 13.29
C PHE A 175 -4.47 -2.03 14.06
N TYR A 176 -5.09 -3.20 14.26
CA TYR A 176 -4.42 -4.35 14.88
C TYR A 176 -3.17 -4.75 14.08
N PHE A 177 -3.28 -4.86 12.75
CA PHE A 177 -2.13 -5.24 11.92
C PHE A 177 -1.03 -4.18 11.85
N VAL A 178 -1.39 -2.88 11.88
CA VAL A 178 -0.40 -1.81 12.04
C VAL A 178 0.32 -1.96 13.39
N GLU A 179 -0.41 -2.24 14.46
CA GLU A 179 0.17 -2.44 15.79
C GLU A 179 1.14 -3.63 15.84
N GLU A 180 0.75 -4.79 15.28
CA GLU A 180 1.62 -5.98 15.22
C GLU A 180 2.87 -5.73 14.37
N PHE A 181 2.75 -5.04 13.23
CA PHE A 181 3.88 -4.60 12.43
C PHE A 181 4.86 -3.77 13.28
N LEU A 182 4.34 -2.76 13.99
CA LEU A 182 5.15 -1.84 14.78
C LEU A 182 5.80 -2.52 15.99
N LYS A 183 5.13 -3.50 16.61
CA LYS A 183 5.70 -4.34 17.68
C LYS A 183 6.92 -5.11 17.18
N ILE A 184 6.78 -5.81 16.05
CA ILE A 184 7.89 -6.57 15.45
C ILE A 184 9.04 -5.63 15.10
N ALA A 185 8.74 -4.46 14.52
CA ALA A 185 9.75 -3.49 14.13
C ALA A 185 10.54 -2.99 15.33
N LYS A 186 9.85 -2.59 16.40
CA LYS A 186 10.48 -2.15 17.64
C LYS A 186 11.33 -3.23 18.30
N ALA A 187 10.84 -4.47 18.34
CA ALA A 187 11.58 -5.60 18.90
C ALA A 187 12.87 -5.94 18.12
N ASN A 188 12.94 -5.51 16.86
CA ASN A 188 14.08 -5.77 15.96
C ASN A 188 14.89 -4.51 15.63
N ASP A 189 14.69 -3.41 16.37
CA ASP A 189 15.37 -2.13 16.17
C ASP A 189 15.25 -1.57 14.74
N VAL A 190 14.08 -1.79 14.12
CA VAL A 190 13.77 -1.29 12.78
C VAL A 190 13.11 0.08 12.89
N LYS A 191 13.70 1.11 12.28
CA LYS A 191 13.10 2.44 12.22
C LYS A 191 11.91 2.47 11.25
N VAL A 192 10.71 2.80 11.73
CA VAL A 192 9.52 2.87 10.87
C VAL A 192 9.08 4.32 10.66
N TYR A 193 8.85 4.68 9.39
CA TYR A 193 8.11 5.88 9.00
C TYR A 193 6.70 5.46 8.60
N LEU A 194 5.70 5.86 9.38
CA LEU A 194 4.29 5.52 9.16
C LEU A 194 3.62 6.66 8.39
N ILE A 195 3.37 6.42 7.10
CA ILE A 195 3.16 7.47 6.11
C ILE A 195 1.69 7.55 5.70
N TRP A 196 1.07 8.71 5.88
CA TRP A 196 -0.18 9.09 5.22
C TRP A 196 0.18 9.71 3.86
N PRO A 197 -0.10 9.03 2.74
CA PRO A 197 0.26 9.53 1.42
C PRO A 197 -0.54 10.79 1.06
N LYS A 198 0.08 11.65 0.24
CA LYS A 198 -0.59 12.80 -0.33
C LYS A 198 -1.49 12.36 -1.47
N VAL A 199 -2.70 12.92 -1.52
CA VAL A 199 -3.67 12.62 -2.56
C VAL A 199 -4.07 13.89 -3.31
N TYR A 200 -4.69 13.72 -4.47
CA TYR A 200 -5.16 14.85 -5.28
C TYR A 200 -6.19 15.68 -4.50
N GLU A 201 -6.19 17.00 -4.69
CA GLU A 201 -6.94 17.94 -3.84
C GLU A 201 -8.44 17.61 -3.78
N SER A 202 -9.07 17.31 -4.91
CA SER A 202 -10.49 16.99 -4.95
C SER A 202 -10.83 15.66 -4.28
N TYR A 203 -9.89 14.72 -4.23
CA TYR A 203 -10.02 13.49 -3.43
C TYR A 203 -9.76 13.77 -1.95
N ARG A 204 -8.78 14.63 -1.62
CA ARG A 204 -8.46 15.08 -0.25
C ARG A 204 -9.65 15.73 0.44
N LYS A 205 -10.44 16.54 -0.27
CA LYS A 205 -11.67 17.15 0.27
C LYS A 205 -12.58 16.11 0.92
N ARG A 206 -12.67 14.89 0.36
CA ARG A 206 -13.45 13.82 0.97
C ARG A 206 -12.86 13.32 2.30
N TYR A 207 -11.53 13.26 2.43
CA TYR A 207 -10.89 12.91 3.71
C TYR A 207 -11.25 13.92 4.80
N ASP A 208 -11.29 15.20 4.44
CA ASP A 208 -11.62 16.27 5.36
C ASP A 208 -13.12 16.25 5.73
N GLU A 209 -14.02 15.98 4.78
CA GLU A 209 -15.46 15.74 5.03
C GLU A 209 -15.70 14.55 5.98
N LEU A 210 -14.94 13.46 5.82
CA LEU A 210 -14.99 12.29 6.68
C LEU A 210 -14.25 12.48 8.02
N GLY A 211 -13.56 13.61 8.19
CA GLY A 211 -12.83 13.95 9.42
C GLY A 211 -11.67 13.01 9.73
N PHE A 212 -10.94 12.51 8.73
CA PHE A 212 -9.81 11.59 8.95
C PHE A 212 -8.68 12.18 9.80
N ASP A 213 -8.53 13.50 9.80
CA ASP A 213 -7.67 14.25 10.72
C ASP A 213 -8.06 14.09 12.20
N ARG A 214 -9.32 13.71 12.48
CA ARG A 214 -9.89 13.54 13.84
C ARG A 214 -10.11 12.08 14.21
N ILE A 215 -10.60 11.25 13.28
CA ILE A 215 -11.03 9.88 13.61
C ILE A 215 -9.97 8.81 13.32
N TRP A 216 -9.08 9.06 12.35
CA TRP A 216 -8.11 8.08 11.86
C TRP A 216 -6.67 8.47 12.21
N TRP A 217 -6.21 9.63 11.74
CA TRP A 217 -4.81 10.05 11.90
C TRP A 217 -4.35 10.16 13.36
N PRO A 218 -5.18 10.62 14.33
CA PRO A 218 -4.79 10.61 15.74
C PRO A 218 -4.49 9.20 16.27
N LYS A 219 -5.25 8.18 15.83
CA LYS A 219 -5.00 6.78 16.21
C LYS A 219 -3.69 6.27 15.62
N VAL A 220 -3.42 6.62 14.36
CA VAL A 220 -2.14 6.31 13.69
C VAL A 220 -0.96 6.96 14.39
N LYS A 221 -1.07 8.23 14.78
CA LYS A 221 -0.03 8.94 15.55
C LYS A 221 0.19 8.33 16.93
N ASP A 222 -0.89 7.91 17.62
CA ASP A 222 -0.76 7.22 18.89
C ASP A 222 0.01 5.90 18.74
N LEU A 223 -0.35 5.08 17.76
CA LEU A 223 0.38 3.86 17.43
C LEU A 223 1.86 4.13 17.15
N ALA A 224 2.15 5.12 16.31
CA ALA A 224 3.53 5.48 15.99
C ALA A 224 4.32 5.87 17.25
N ARG A 225 3.72 6.69 18.13
CA ARG A 225 4.33 7.10 19.40
C ARG A 225 4.60 5.91 20.34
N ARG A 226 3.61 5.02 20.53
CA ARG A 226 3.74 3.85 21.42
C ARG A 226 4.90 2.93 21.00
N TYR A 227 5.16 2.84 19.69
CA TYR A 227 6.16 1.94 19.13
C TYR A 227 7.39 2.64 18.54
N SER A 228 7.63 3.91 18.90
CA SER A 228 8.83 4.66 18.50
C SER A 228 9.00 4.83 16.98
N ALA A 229 7.91 4.74 16.21
CA ALA A 229 7.85 5.07 14.80
C ALA A 229 7.62 6.57 14.59
N VAL A 230 7.89 7.05 13.37
CA VAL A 230 7.72 8.46 13.00
C VAL A 230 6.48 8.58 12.12
N PRO A 231 5.40 9.24 12.59
CA PRO A 231 4.26 9.53 11.73
C PRO A 231 4.64 10.62 10.72
N VAL A 232 4.33 10.39 9.45
CA VAL A 232 4.62 11.29 8.33
C VAL A 232 3.33 11.57 7.59
N ASP A 233 2.93 12.84 7.51
CA ASP A 233 1.79 13.26 6.69
C ASP A 233 2.30 13.99 5.46
N LEU A 234 2.36 13.28 4.33
CA LEU A 234 2.86 13.87 3.09
C LEU A 234 1.92 14.96 2.56
N ASN A 235 0.66 15.02 3.01
CA ASN A 235 -0.27 16.08 2.59
C ASN A 235 0.20 17.47 3.06
N SER A 236 0.83 17.55 4.24
CA SER A 236 1.29 18.80 4.85
C SER A 236 2.82 18.96 4.83
N GLN A 237 3.58 17.87 4.68
CA GLN A 237 5.04 17.88 4.80
C GLN A 237 5.80 17.88 3.48
N THR A 238 5.11 17.75 2.33
CA THR A 238 5.72 17.79 1.00
C THR A 238 5.04 18.79 0.09
N GLU A 239 5.80 19.37 -0.84
CA GLU A 239 5.35 20.39 -1.77
C GLU A 239 4.93 19.81 -3.14
N CYS A 240 5.48 18.67 -3.56
CA CYS A 240 5.16 18.08 -4.86
C CYS A 240 3.66 17.80 -5.02
N LYS A 241 3.10 18.21 -6.16
CA LYS A 241 1.69 18.08 -6.52
C LYS A 241 1.51 17.39 -7.89
N LEU A 242 2.36 16.42 -8.21
CA LEU A 242 2.18 15.59 -9.41
C LEU A 242 1.50 14.27 -9.03
N PHE A 243 0.48 13.89 -9.79
CA PHE A 243 -0.37 12.75 -9.51
C PHE A 243 -0.45 11.82 -10.72
N TYR A 244 -0.42 10.52 -10.46
CA TYR A 244 -0.70 9.50 -11.48
C TYR A 244 -2.20 9.28 -11.61
N ASP A 245 -2.87 9.16 -10.46
CA ASP A 245 -4.32 9.15 -10.31
C ASP A 245 -4.68 9.94 -9.04
N ALA A 246 -5.97 10.02 -8.71
CA ALA A 246 -6.40 10.85 -7.59
C ALA A 246 -5.93 10.36 -6.20
N SER A 247 -5.58 9.09 -6.05
CA SER A 247 -5.11 8.46 -4.80
C SER A 247 -3.60 8.26 -4.73
N HIS A 248 -2.87 8.36 -5.85
CA HIS A 248 -1.44 8.08 -5.93
C HIS A 248 -0.66 9.27 -6.53
N GLN A 249 0.34 9.73 -5.80
CA GLN A 249 1.34 10.66 -6.35
C GLN A 249 2.11 10.01 -7.49
N SER A 250 2.55 10.84 -8.43
CA SER A 250 3.52 10.46 -9.45
C SER A 250 4.83 10.04 -8.78
N ILE A 251 5.51 9.05 -9.37
CA ILE A 251 6.86 8.66 -8.95
C ILE A 251 7.86 9.82 -8.95
N MET A 252 7.57 10.90 -9.71
CA MET A 252 8.38 12.12 -9.69
C MET A 252 8.43 12.80 -8.30
N CYS A 253 7.40 12.63 -7.47
CA CYS A 253 7.37 13.13 -6.09
C CYS A 253 8.15 12.24 -5.09
N PHE A 254 8.60 11.06 -5.53
CA PHE A 254 9.27 10.09 -4.65
C PHE A 254 10.56 10.64 -4.05
N LEU A 255 11.34 11.40 -4.82
CA LEU A 255 12.64 11.94 -4.36
C LEU A 255 12.48 12.92 -3.20
N GLU A 256 11.46 13.78 -3.24
CA GLU A 256 11.17 14.70 -2.14
C GLU A 256 10.78 13.95 -0.88
N SER A 257 9.90 12.96 -1.02
CA SER A 257 9.46 12.11 0.09
C SER A 257 10.66 11.38 0.69
N MET A 258 11.44 10.67 -0.12
CA MET A 258 12.63 9.97 0.36
C MET A 258 13.60 10.90 1.08
N LYS A 259 13.87 12.09 0.51
CA LYS A 259 14.75 13.08 1.14
C LYS A 259 14.27 13.46 2.54
N LEU A 260 12.98 13.77 2.70
CA LEU A 260 12.39 14.16 3.98
C LEU A 260 12.63 13.09 5.06
N MET A 261 12.47 11.81 4.73
CA MET A 261 12.69 10.72 5.69
C MET A 261 14.18 10.42 5.91
N THR A 262 15.01 10.46 4.86
CA THR A 262 16.44 10.22 5.01
C THR A 262 17.11 11.32 5.83
N ASP A 263 16.68 12.58 5.67
CA ASP A 263 17.20 13.70 6.47
C ASP A 263 16.86 13.52 7.96
N ASP A 264 15.68 12.96 8.27
CA ASP A 264 15.29 12.63 9.64
C ASP A 264 16.11 11.48 10.22
N TYR A 265 16.29 10.42 9.44
CA TYR A 265 17.07 9.23 9.81
C TYR A 265 18.51 9.60 10.16
N TYR A 266 19.16 10.37 9.31
CA TYR A 266 20.54 10.85 9.52
C TYR A 266 20.63 12.05 10.48
N GLY A 267 19.50 12.58 10.96
CA GLY A 267 19.46 13.72 11.88
C GLY A 267 19.86 15.06 11.26
N THR A 268 19.88 15.17 9.93
CA THR A 268 20.16 16.43 9.23
C THR A 268 18.99 17.41 9.36
N LYS A 269 17.76 16.90 9.29
CA LYS A 269 16.53 17.68 9.52
C LYS A 269 15.45 16.77 10.07
N LYS A 270 14.94 17.06 11.27
CA LYS A 270 13.88 16.26 11.90
C LYS A 270 12.52 16.55 11.28
N ILE A 271 11.71 15.50 11.16
CA ILE A 271 10.31 15.64 10.74
C ILE A 271 9.51 16.27 11.88
N ASP A 272 8.80 17.36 11.57
CA ASP A 272 7.86 17.97 12.52
C ASP A 272 6.56 17.15 12.56
N VAL A 273 6.48 16.25 13.53
CA VAL A 273 5.32 15.38 13.78
C VAL A 273 4.08 16.13 14.27
N ASN A 274 4.22 17.41 14.66
CA ASN A 274 3.14 18.26 15.13
C ASN A 274 2.71 19.30 14.09
N ARG A 275 3.35 19.36 12.92
CA ARG A 275 2.94 20.26 11.84
C ARG A 275 1.47 20.04 11.53
N ARG A 276 0.65 21.01 11.91
CA ARG A 276 -0.78 21.09 11.56
C ARG A 276 -0.93 21.98 10.33
N PHE A 277 -2.02 21.75 9.61
CA PHE A 277 -2.48 22.56 8.49
C PHE A 277 -2.47 24.05 8.83
#